data_AF-A0A957ZTL5-F1
#
_entry.id   AF-A0A957ZTL5-F1
#
_cell.length_a   1.000
_cell.length_b   1.000
_cell.length_c   1.000
_cell.angle_alpha   90.00
_cell.angle_beta   90.00
_cell.angle_gamma   90.00
#
_symmetry.space_group_name_H-M   'P 1'
#
loop_
_entity.id
_entity.type
_entity.pdbx_description
1 polymer ?
#
loop_
_entity_poly.entity_id
_entity_poly.type
_entity_poly.pdbx_seq_one_letter_code
_entity_poly.pdbx_strand_id
1 'polypeptide(L)'
;ISADWVASAPPAMKISASPPLSEDELLALKSIDGVVQVEGFAERKIEWRHHPGDPWQAATLSTRADYAEQTMSYWELVDGVWPHGNDFAIERGYDRTFALAPGTQIETRIDERVRPVTITGVLNSHEVTQGFMAEPTFYVDHRRFAEITGDDRFDIVAAQLAVHDAAGRYDPARAAAIDGAVQERLEKLGVDSQGLKPAPPKTVRVDNPDVHFSNSVLRSVFLILGLIGFVIMVLGMLLVYTNVSALITQQISQIGVMKAIGARTRQIVQIYLMLIVVYGVLAVMVSVPLSMGAAHGIKLIFLNLLDANGRGFAVDGRAVALQVVVIFLSLLLASLIPLAKGARMTVREAVSTYGLGGAAGLFDTLIAKVRRVSYTVLLVIGNTFHNISRLTLTQVVLVGSGILFIAVMGVRDAVNHTFGPVLTDIHDYDITLTLQHDVRSARLAQLVADQPNVAAVETWNSSNGSARPRTQREHDANDQRVLVFGMPLDTTMYAPTIRAGRPLQPGDDQAVMLHDELAQKIGVGVGDWLTLRVEGGKESDWRVVGTFFDPARDTGVYMDQRAFAAAMNRANKANVLFVRTADADAAAVAQTDLDLKQFLEDSNLPVEVGGIFDVTTVPEMAAHRLR
;
A
#
# COMPACT_ATOMS: atom_id res chain seq x y z
N ILE A 1 -12.35 -8.00 -8.01
CA ILE A 1 -12.13 -7.17 -6.81
C ILE A 1 -13.45 -6.58 -6.30
N SER A 2 -13.93 -5.40 -6.72
CA SER A 2 -15.15 -4.80 -6.12
C SER A 2 -16.40 -5.69 -6.20
N ALA A 3 -16.63 -6.39 -7.32
CA ALA A 3 -17.75 -7.31 -7.44
C ALA A 3 -17.57 -8.64 -6.69
N ASP A 4 -16.34 -9.04 -6.36
CA ASP A 4 -16.07 -10.22 -5.54
C ASP A 4 -16.19 -9.83 -4.05
N TRP A 5 -15.72 -8.65 -3.69
CA TRP A 5 -15.87 -8.03 -2.37
C TRP A 5 -17.32 -7.86 -1.96
N VAL A 6 -18.17 -7.27 -2.81
CA VAL A 6 -19.59 -7.12 -2.47
C VAL A 6 -20.27 -8.49 -2.40
N ALA A 7 -19.84 -9.45 -3.22
CA ALA A 7 -20.37 -10.81 -3.20
C ALA A 7 -19.98 -11.56 -1.91
N SER A 8 -18.87 -11.20 -1.25
CA SER A 8 -18.46 -11.77 0.03
C SER A 8 -19.22 -11.19 1.23
N ALA A 9 -20.26 -10.37 1.02
CA ALA A 9 -21.05 -9.71 2.07
C ALA A 9 -20.16 -9.09 3.16
N PRO A 10 -19.36 -8.08 2.80
CA PRO A 10 -18.33 -7.55 3.67
C PRO A 10 -18.98 -6.80 4.84
N PRO A 11 -18.38 -6.86 6.03
CA PRO A 11 -18.94 -6.22 7.21
C PRO A 11 -18.82 -4.71 7.05
N ALA A 12 -19.75 -3.95 7.62
CA ALA A 12 -19.61 -2.49 7.70
C ALA A 12 -18.62 -2.11 8.82
N MET A 13 -18.60 -2.89 9.89
CA MET A 13 -17.73 -2.72 11.05
C MET A 13 -16.82 -3.93 11.24
N LYS A 14 -15.53 -3.72 11.52
CA LYS A 14 -14.63 -4.79 11.99
C LYS A 14 -13.71 -4.24 13.07
N ILE A 15 -13.77 -4.81 14.26
CA ILE A 15 -13.06 -4.32 15.44
C ILE A 15 -12.35 -5.45 16.17
N SER A 16 -11.24 -5.14 16.82
CA SER A 16 -10.67 -6.00 17.86
C SER A 16 -11.39 -5.72 19.19
N ALA A 17 -11.46 -6.72 20.05
CA ALA A 17 -12.00 -6.63 21.40
C ALA A 17 -11.00 -7.18 22.42
N SER A 18 -10.70 -6.41 23.46
CA SER A 18 -9.85 -6.82 24.58
C SER A 18 -10.50 -6.43 25.92
N PRO A 19 -10.80 -7.39 26.81
CA PRO A 19 -10.65 -8.84 26.63
C PRO A 19 -11.56 -9.40 25.51
N PRO A 20 -11.27 -10.60 24.98
CA PRO A 20 -12.12 -11.29 24.01
C PRO A 20 -13.55 -11.53 24.54
N LEU A 21 -14.53 -11.49 23.65
CA LEU A 21 -15.96 -11.62 23.95
C LEU A 21 -16.43 -13.07 23.93
N SER A 22 -17.27 -13.45 24.88
CA SER A 22 -18.05 -14.69 24.79
C SER A 22 -19.11 -14.61 23.67
N GLU A 23 -19.61 -15.77 23.25
CA GLU A 23 -20.67 -15.85 22.24
C GLU A 23 -21.93 -15.07 22.66
N ASP A 24 -22.32 -15.13 23.94
CA ASP A 24 -23.47 -14.40 24.47
C ASP A 24 -23.26 -12.87 24.43
N GLU A 25 -22.05 -12.40 24.76
CA GLU A 25 -21.70 -10.96 24.70
C GLU A 25 -21.66 -10.45 23.26
N LEU A 26 -21.11 -11.26 22.34
CA LEU A 26 -21.13 -10.99 20.91
C LEU A 26 -22.57 -10.86 20.39
N LEU A 27 -23.43 -11.86 20.68
CA LEU A 27 -24.83 -11.85 20.26
C LEU A 27 -25.62 -10.71 20.90
N ALA A 28 -25.25 -10.26 22.11
CA ALA A 28 -25.87 -9.10 22.73
C ALA A 28 -25.67 -7.80 21.94
N LEU A 29 -24.61 -7.68 21.12
CA LEU A 29 -24.42 -6.52 20.24
C LEU A 29 -25.51 -6.41 19.16
N LYS A 30 -26.14 -7.53 18.77
CA LYS A 30 -27.26 -7.54 17.82
C LYS A 30 -28.52 -6.84 18.37
N SER A 31 -28.61 -6.63 19.68
CA SER A 31 -29.72 -5.88 20.29
C SER A 31 -29.64 -4.37 20.08
N ILE A 32 -28.50 -3.85 19.61
CA ILE A 32 -28.28 -2.44 19.36
C ILE A 32 -29.00 -2.03 18.06
N ASP A 33 -29.77 -0.94 18.12
CA ASP A 33 -30.49 -0.44 16.95
C ASP A 33 -29.51 -0.10 15.82
N GLY A 34 -29.81 -0.63 14.63
CA GLY A 34 -28.95 -0.50 13.44
C GLY A 34 -27.89 -1.59 13.28
N VAL A 35 -27.65 -2.47 14.27
CA VAL A 35 -26.83 -3.67 14.08
C VAL A 35 -27.70 -4.78 13.49
N VAL A 36 -27.43 -5.16 12.25
CA VAL A 36 -28.23 -6.17 11.52
C VAL A 36 -27.76 -7.58 11.89
N GLN A 37 -26.43 -7.76 11.89
CA GLN A 37 -25.80 -9.03 12.13
C GLN A 37 -24.42 -8.83 12.72
N VAL A 38 -23.95 -9.82 13.48
CA VAL A 38 -22.62 -9.86 14.10
C VAL A 38 -22.06 -11.26 13.90
N GLU A 39 -20.75 -11.33 13.68
CA GLU A 39 -20.02 -12.58 13.58
C GLU A 39 -18.67 -12.42 14.28
N GLY A 40 -18.27 -13.46 15.02
CA GLY A 40 -17.07 -13.49 15.82
C GLY A 40 -15.98 -14.29 15.13
N PHE A 41 -14.76 -13.78 15.19
CA PHE A 41 -13.56 -14.47 14.76
C PHE A 41 -12.58 -14.49 15.92
N ALA A 42 -11.74 -15.51 15.94
CA ALA A 42 -10.67 -15.61 16.91
C ALA A 42 -9.34 -15.86 16.19
N GLU A 43 -8.31 -15.11 16.56
CA GLU A 43 -6.98 -15.25 15.98
C GLU A 43 -5.92 -15.47 17.05
N ARG A 44 -4.99 -16.40 16.83
CA ARG A 44 -3.83 -16.62 17.70
C ARG A 44 -2.59 -16.77 16.85
N LYS A 45 -1.49 -16.16 17.29
CA LYS A 45 -0.18 -16.42 16.70
C LYS A 45 0.30 -17.79 17.15
N ILE A 46 0.80 -18.59 16.21
CA ILE A 46 1.27 -19.97 16.42
C ILE A 46 2.57 -20.19 15.67
N GLU A 47 3.28 -21.27 15.97
CA GLU A 47 4.45 -21.65 15.19
C GLU A 47 4.18 -22.90 14.37
N TRP A 48 4.89 -23.05 13.25
CA TRP A 48 4.81 -24.21 12.38
C TRP A 48 6.16 -24.59 11.76
N ARG A 49 6.26 -25.82 11.27
CA ARG A 49 7.40 -26.32 10.48
C ARG A 49 7.01 -27.50 9.58
N HIS A 50 7.77 -27.75 8.52
CA HIS A 50 7.51 -28.87 7.60
C HIS A 50 7.87 -30.22 8.22
N HIS A 51 9.07 -30.34 8.77
CA HIS A 51 9.58 -31.61 9.28
C HIS A 51 10.13 -31.48 10.71
N PRO A 52 10.12 -32.59 11.47
CA PRO A 52 10.80 -32.62 12.76
C PRO A 52 12.29 -32.28 12.59
N GLY A 53 12.74 -31.20 13.23
CA GLY A 53 14.11 -30.71 13.13
C GLY A 53 14.26 -29.45 12.29
N ASP A 54 13.24 -29.08 11.50
CA ASP A 54 13.20 -27.78 10.87
C ASP A 54 12.98 -26.67 11.93
N PRO A 55 13.51 -25.47 11.67
CA PRO A 55 13.27 -24.30 12.53
C PRO A 55 11.79 -23.91 12.55
N TRP A 56 11.33 -23.44 13.70
CA TRP A 56 9.97 -22.94 13.87
C TRP A 56 9.79 -21.60 13.16
N GLN A 57 8.68 -21.50 12.43
CA GLN A 57 8.26 -20.29 11.73
C GLN A 57 6.95 -19.80 12.29
N ALA A 58 6.76 -18.49 12.32
CA ALA A 58 5.53 -17.89 12.78
C ALA A 58 4.39 -18.06 11.76
N ALA A 59 3.17 -18.18 12.27
CA ALA A 59 1.93 -18.24 11.52
C ALA A 59 0.78 -17.65 12.34
N THR A 60 -0.31 -17.33 11.66
CA THR A 60 -1.56 -16.91 12.30
C THR A 60 -2.57 -18.04 12.20
N LEU A 61 -3.11 -18.49 13.33
CA LEU A 61 -4.23 -19.42 13.38
C LEU A 61 -5.52 -18.62 13.54
N SER A 62 -6.44 -18.77 12.61
CA SER A 62 -7.71 -18.06 12.56
C SER A 62 -8.87 -19.05 12.60
N THR A 63 -9.97 -18.63 13.22
CA THR A 63 -11.22 -19.39 13.24
C THR A 63 -12.43 -18.46 13.21
N ARG A 64 -13.56 -19.05 12.81
CA ARG A 64 -14.89 -18.46 12.85
C ARG A 64 -15.86 -19.47 13.45
N ALA A 65 -16.99 -19.00 13.94
CA ALA A 65 -17.97 -19.85 14.61
C ALA A 65 -18.41 -21.07 13.75
N ASP A 66 -18.76 -20.85 12.49
CA ASP A 66 -19.19 -21.91 11.57
C ASP A 66 -18.76 -21.61 10.12
N TYR A 67 -18.22 -22.60 9.41
CA TYR A 67 -17.79 -22.49 8.00
C TYR A 67 -18.92 -22.80 7.01
N ALA A 68 -19.95 -23.55 7.41
CA ALA A 68 -21.10 -23.90 6.59
C ALA A 68 -22.21 -22.83 6.67
N GLU A 69 -22.47 -22.28 7.86
CA GLU A 69 -23.50 -21.27 8.10
C GLU A 69 -22.92 -19.86 8.22
N GLN A 70 -22.25 -19.42 7.16
CA GLN A 70 -21.67 -18.09 7.08
C GLN A 70 -22.75 -17.03 6.84
N THR A 71 -22.59 -15.86 7.46
CA THR A 71 -23.61 -14.80 7.35
C THR A 71 -23.09 -13.50 6.78
N MET A 72 -21.80 -13.24 7.01
CA MET A 72 -21.02 -12.18 6.39
C MET A 72 -19.58 -12.66 6.18
N SER A 73 -18.74 -11.83 5.55
CA SER A 73 -17.35 -12.17 5.21
C SER A 73 -17.26 -13.59 4.66
N TYR A 74 -17.97 -13.87 3.57
CA TYR A 74 -18.03 -15.21 3.01
C TYR A 74 -16.62 -15.66 2.60
N TRP A 75 -16.08 -16.63 3.33
CA TRP A 75 -14.86 -17.32 2.99
C TRP A 75 -15.21 -18.40 1.97
N GLU A 76 -14.43 -18.48 0.91
CA GLU A 76 -14.63 -19.43 -0.19
C GLU A 76 -13.66 -20.61 -0.03
N LEU A 77 -14.17 -21.84 -0.09
CA LEU A 77 -13.34 -23.03 -0.20
C LEU A 77 -12.89 -23.17 -1.66
N VAL A 78 -11.59 -22.95 -1.89
CA VAL A 78 -10.98 -22.97 -3.23
C VAL A 78 -10.63 -24.39 -3.65
N ASP A 79 -10.09 -25.19 -2.72
CA ASP A 79 -9.70 -26.57 -2.96
C ASP A 79 -9.81 -27.38 -1.64
N GLY A 80 -10.00 -28.70 -1.76
CA GLY A 80 -10.05 -29.62 -0.63
C GLY A 80 -11.37 -29.59 0.16
N VAL A 81 -11.28 -29.59 1.49
CA VAL A 81 -12.43 -29.62 2.41
C VAL A 81 -12.30 -28.55 3.49
N TRP A 82 -13.44 -28.14 4.05
CA TRP A 82 -13.46 -27.27 5.23
C TRP A 82 -12.69 -27.93 6.40
N PRO A 83 -11.97 -27.13 7.21
CA PRO A 83 -11.26 -27.68 8.36
C PRO A 83 -12.26 -28.25 9.36
N HIS A 84 -12.08 -29.51 9.73
CA HIS A 84 -12.89 -30.20 10.73
C HIS A 84 -12.01 -31.09 11.61
N GLY A 85 -12.33 -31.18 12.90
CA GLY A 85 -11.57 -32.01 13.83
C GLY A 85 -10.12 -31.52 13.98
N ASN A 86 -9.14 -32.33 13.57
CA ASN A 86 -7.70 -32.00 13.68
C ASN A 86 -7.12 -31.36 12.41
N ASP A 87 -7.93 -31.19 11.37
CA ASP A 87 -7.46 -30.76 10.07
C ASP A 87 -7.40 -29.24 10.01
N PHE A 88 -6.34 -28.74 9.38
CA PHE A 88 -6.15 -27.31 9.15
C PHE A 88 -6.40 -27.03 7.68
N ALA A 89 -6.78 -25.81 7.38
CA ALA A 89 -6.79 -25.31 6.03
C ALA A 89 -5.92 -24.05 5.95
N ILE A 90 -5.58 -23.60 4.76
CA ILE A 90 -4.63 -22.50 4.57
C ILE A 90 -5.21 -21.41 3.68
N GLU A 91 -4.88 -20.15 3.95
CA GLU A 91 -5.24 -19.05 3.06
C GLU A 91 -4.59 -19.22 1.68
N ARG A 92 -5.36 -18.91 0.63
CA ARG A 92 -4.98 -19.06 -0.77
C ARG A 92 -3.67 -18.33 -1.03
N GLY A 93 -2.81 -18.95 -1.83
CA GLY A 93 -1.51 -18.45 -2.25
C GLY A 93 -0.37 -18.87 -1.30
N TYR A 94 -0.68 -19.11 -0.02
CA TYR A 94 0.32 -19.57 0.95
C TYR A 94 0.56 -21.05 0.76
N ASP A 95 -0.43 -21.78 0.24
CA ASP A 95 -0.30 -23.15 -0.26
C ASP A 95 0.86 -23.28 -1.27
N ARG A 96 1.04 -22.29 -2.15
CA ARG A 96 2.14 -22.27 -3.13
C ARG A 96 3.41 -21.69 -2.58
N THR A 97 3.31 -20.56 -1.87
CA THR A 97 4.45 -19.82 -1.35
C THR A 97 5.24 -20.64 -0.33
N PHE A 98 4.53 -21.39 0.52
CA PHE A 98 5.12 -22.24 1.56
C PHE A 98 5.07 -23.74 1.20
N ALA A 99 4.68 -24.12 -0.02
CA ALA A 99 4.54 -25.52 -0.43
C ALA A 99 3.62 -26.36 0.49
N LEU A 100 2.51 -25.77 0.93
CA LEU A 100 1.50 -26.33 1.84
C LEU A 100 0.22 -26.70 1.10
N ALA A 101 0.34 -27.47 0.02
CA ALA A 101 -0.83 -27.97 -0.72
C ALA A 101 -1.68 -28.94 0.14
N PRO A 102 -2.98 -29.11 -0.18
CA PRO A 102 -3.81 -30.12 0.47
C PRO A 102 -3.18 -31.53 0.44
N GLY A 103 -3.16 -32.19 1.59
CA GLY A 103 -2.49 -33.46 1.84
C GLY A 103 -1.11 -33.33 2.52
N THR A 104 -0.54 -32.13 2.60
CA THR A 104 0.73 -31.89 3.30
C THR A 104 0.54 -32.00 4.81
N GLN A 105 1.44 -32.74 5.47
CA GLN A 105 1.55 -32.77 6.93
C GLN A 105 2.60 -31.78 7.40
N ILE A 106 2.26 -31.03 8.44
CA ILE A 106 3.16 -30.11 9.14
C ILE A 106 3.07 -30.34 10.64
N GLU A 107 4.05 -29.83 11.37
CA GLU A 107 3.95 -29.71 12.83
C GLU A 107 3.60 -28.26 13.18
N THR A 108 2.66 -28.10 14.10
CA THR A 108 2.31 -26.81 14.70
C THR A 108 2.63 -26.82 16.18
N ARG A 109 3.04 -25.68 16.72
CA ARG A 109 3.27 -25.49 18.15
C ARG A 109 2.36 -24.38 18.65
N ILE A 110 1.55 -24.72 19.65
CA ILE A 110 0.58 -23.84 20.31
C ILE A 110 0.73 -24.09 21.80
N ASP A 111 1.02 -23.05 22.57
CA ASP A 111 1.26 -23.13 24.03
C ASP A 111 2.23 -24.28 24.40
N GLU A 112 3.40 -24.29 23.76
CA GLU A 112 4.48 -25.30 23.91
C GLU A 112 4.12 -26.74 23.48
N ARG A 113 2.89 -26.99 23.02
CA ARG A 113 2.46 -28.33 22.58
C ARG A 113 2.63 -28.47 21.08
N VAL A 114 3.53 -29.37 20.69
CA VAL A 114 3.72 -29.77 19.29
C VAL A 114 2.63 -30.75 18.87
N ARG A 115 1.97 -30.47 17.74
CA ARG A 115 0.91 -31.29 17.17
C ARG A 115 1.11 -31.45 15.66
N PRO A 116 1.12 -32.69 15.14
CA PRO A 116 1.05 -32.89 13.72
C PRO A 116 -0.36 -32.52 13.24
N VAL A 117 -0.43 -31.74 12.15
CA VAL A 117 -1.68 -31.35 11.50
C VAL A 117 -1.55 -31.60 10.00
N THR A 118 -2.67 -31.91 9.36
CA THR A 118 -2.73 -32.08 7.90
C THR A 118 -3.45 -30.87 7.33
N ILE A 119 -2.86 -30.28 6.29
CA ILE A 119 -3.54 -29.25 5.49
C ILE A 119 -4.53 -29.97 4.57
N THR A 120 -5.83 -29.72 4.72
CA THR A 120 -6.87 -30.44 3.96
C THR A 120 -7.65 -29.55 3.00
N GLY A 121 -7.49 -28.23 3.09
CA GLY A 121 -8.16 -27.29 2.20
C GLY A 121 -7.39 -25.99 2.02
N VAL A 122 -7.76 -25.28 0.96
CA VAL A 122 -7.32 -23.92 0.65
C VAL A 122 -8.54 -23.01 0.68
N LEU A 123 -8.50 -21.97 1.52
CA LEU A 123 -9.58 -21.01 1.71
C LEU A 123 -9.18 -19.65 1.15
N ASN A 124 -10.17 -18.86 0.77
CA ASN A 124 -9.98 -17.47 0.41
C ASN A 124 -10.88 -16.60 1.30
N SER A 125 -10.27 -15.91 2.27
CA SER A 125 -11.03 -15.04 3.20
C SER A 125 -11.50 -13.74 2.55
N HIS A 126 -10.91 -13.36 1.40
CA HIS A 126 -11.07 -12.06 0.74
C HIS A 126 -10.60 -10.86 1.58
N GLU A 127 -10.00 -11.09 2.75
CA GLU A 127 -9.56 -10.06 3.68
C GLU A 127 -8.05 -10.09 3.91
N VAL A 128 -7.40 -11.25 3.70
CA VAL A 128 -5.94 -11.38 3.71
C VAL A 128 -5.38 -11.04 2.33
N THR A 129 -4.28 -10.30 2.28
CA THR A 129 -3.57 -10.00 1.05
C THR A 129 -2.09 -10.33 1.24
N GLN A 130 -1.60 -11.33 0.52
CA GLN A 130 -0.25 -11.90 0.72
C GLN A 130 0.90 -10.91 0.53
N GLY A 131 0.69 -9.88 -0.28
CA GLY A 131 1.68 -8.80 -0.44
C GLY A 131 1.89 -7.96 0.83
N PHE A 132 1.01 -8.07 1.83
CA PHE A 132 1.06 -7.29 3.07
C PHE A 132 1.32 -8.11 4.34
N MET A 133 1.29 -9.45 4.27
CA MET A 133 1.44 -10.33 5.42
C MET A 133 2.53 -11.38 5.17
N ALA A 134 3.60 -11.34 5.96
CA ALA A 134 4.79 -12.17 5.80
C ALA A 134 4.61 -13.63 6.21
N GLU A 135 3.67 -13.90 7.13
CA GLU A 135 3.44 -15.23 7.74
C GLU A 135 2.17 -15.88 7.19
N PRO A 136 2.12 -17.22 7.05
CA PRO A 136 0.93 -17.90 6.57
C PRO A 136 -0.22 -17.82 7.58
N THR A 137 -1.44 -17.77 7.07
CA THR A 137 -2.66 -17.89 7.88
C THR A 137 -3.28 -19.27 7.71
N PHE A 138 -3.44 -19.97 8.83
CA PHE A 138 -4.11 -21.26 8.93
C PHE A 138 -5.52 -21.09 9.48
N TYR A 139 -6.44 -21.92 9.02
CA TYR A 139 -7.83 -21.96 9.43
C TYR A 139 -8.14 -23.27 10.12
N VAL A 140 -8.89 -23.19 11.22
CA VAL A 140 -9.29 -24.35 12.01
C VAL A 140 -10.75 -24.22 12.47
N ASP A 141 -11.41 -25.35 12.72
CA ASP A 141 -12.71 -25.41 13.38
C ASP A 141 -12.70 -24.73 14.76
N HIS A 142 -13.74 -23.96 15.11
CA HIS A 142 -13.78 -23.17 16.36
C HIS A 142 -13.70 -24.04 17.62
N ARG A 143 -14.38 -25.19 17.61
CA ARG A 143 -14.30 -26.12 18.75
C ARG A 143 -12.86 -26.61 18.91
N ARG A 144 -12.19 -26.93 17.80
CA ARG A 144 -10.79 -27.35 17.86
C ARG A 144 -9.87 -26.21 18.31
N PHE A 145 -10.10 -24.99 17.83
CA PHE A 145 -9.39 -23.79 18.27
C PHE A 145 -9.46 -23.63 19.79
N ALA A 146 -10.66 -23.72 20.35
CA ALA A 146 -10.87 -23.66 21.80
C ALA A 146 -10.15 -24.80 22.55
N GLU A 147 -10.15 -26.02 22.00
CA GLU A 147 -9.45 -27.17 22.59
C GLU A 147 -7.92 -27.01 22.62
N ILE A 148 -7.33 -26.38 21.60
CA ILE A 148 -5.87 -26.27 21.47
C ILE A 148 -5.29 -25.00 22.09
N THR A 149 -6.06 -23.91 22.12
CA THR A 149 -5.66 -22.60 22.70
C THR A 149 -6.17 -22.40 24.13
N GLY A 150 -7.20 -23.16 24.54
CA GLY A 150 -7.86 -22.95 25.82
C GLY A 150 -8.75 -21.71 25.90
N ASP A 151 -9.04 -21.04 24.77
CA ASP A 151 -9.90 -19.86 24.68
C ASP A 151 -11.00 -20.06 23.63
N ASP A 152 -12.25 -20.03 24.06
CA ASP A 152 -13.45 -20.21 23.21
C ASP A 152 -14.09 -18.88 22.79
N ARG A 153 -13.47 -17.76 23.16
CA ARG A 153 -13.96 -16.40 22.94
C ARG A 153 -13.44 -15.80 21.64
N PHE A 154 -14.10 -14.72 21.21
CA PHE A 154 -13.81 -14.01 19.97
C PHE A 154 -13.12 -12.68 20.26
N ASP A 155 -11.91 -12.48 19.73
CA ASP A 155 -11.14 -11.23 19.86
C ASP A 155 -11.33 -10.30 18.66
N ILE A 156 -12.02 -10.76 17.62
CA ILE A 156 -12.41 -9.96 16.45
C ILE A 156 -13.92 -10.04 16.29
N VAL A 157 -14.53 -8.86 16.16
CA VAL A 157 -15.97 -8.70 15.92
C VAL A 157 -16.17 -8.06 14.56
N ALA A 158 -16.90 -8.74 13.68
CA ALA A 158 -17.42 -8.16 12.45
C ALA A 158 -18.91 -7.91 12.59
N ALA A 159 -19.39 -6.77 12.09
CA ALA A 159 -20.82 -6.46 12.12
C ALA A 159 -21.31 -5.87 10.80
N GLN A 160 -22.46 -6.38 10.35
CA GLN A 160 -23.24 -5.74 9.30
C GLN A 160 -24.15 -4.70 9.95
N LEU A 161 -24.04 -3.47 9.46
CA LEU A 161 -24.77 -2.34 10.01
C LEU A 161 -25.74 -1.79 8.97
N ALA A 162 -26.89 -1.30 9.42
CA ALA A 162 -27.85 -0.58 8.59
C ALA A 162 -27.33 0.84 8.28
N VAL A 163 -26.31 0.93 7.41
CA VAL A 163 -25.56 2.16 7.11
C VAL A 163 -26.07 2.90 5.87
N HIS A 164 -27.03 2.34 5.14
CA HIS A 164 -27.55 2.95 3.92
C HIS A 164 -28.78 3.83 4.20
N ASP A 165 -28.89 4.93 3.45
CA ASP A 165 -30.07 5.80 3.43
C ASP A 165 -31.24 5.16 2.66
N ALA A 166 -32.41 5.81 2.64
CA ALA A 166 -33.59 5.31 1.93
C ALA A 166 -33.39 5.18 0.40
N ALA A 167 -32.34 5.79 -0.16
CA ALA A 167 -31.96 5.68 -1.56
C ALA A 167 -30.85 4.64 -1.79
N GLY A 168 -30.45 3.88 -0.76
CA GLY A 168 -29.43 2.84 -0.84
C GLY A 168 -28.00 3.38 -0.90
N ARG A 169 -27.74 4.62 -0.48
CA ARG A 169 -26.39 5.19 -0.42
C ARG A 169 -25.83 5.11 1.00
N TYR A 170 -24.53 4.85 1.12
CA TYR A 170 -23.84 4.87 2.41
C TYR A 170 -23.97 6.23 3.11
N ASP A 171 -24.45 6.21 4.36
CA ASP A 171 -24.62 7.36 5.25
C ASP A 171 -23.57 7.28 6.38
N PRO A 172 -22.50 8.10 6.31
CA PRO A 172 -21.44 8.08 7.31
C PRO A 172 -21.90 8.57 8.69
N ALA A 173 -22.90 9.47 8.76
CA ALA A 173 -23.39 9.98 10.04
C ALA A 173 -24.18 8.90 10.79
N ARG A 174 -25.00 8.14 10.04
CA ARG A 174 -25.70 6.96 10.58
C ARG A 174 -24.72 5.87 11.00
N ALA A 175 -23.70 5.60 10.20
CA ALA A 175 -22.65 4.63 10.53
C ALA A 175 -21.92 4.99 11.83
N ALA A 176 -21.54 6.26 12.00
CA ALA A 176 -20.89 6.76 13.21
C ALA A 176 -21.80 6.71 14.45
N ALA A 177 -23.10 6.97 14.28
CA ALA A 177 -24.07 6.88 15.37
C ALA A 177 -24.22 5.43 15.88
N ILE A 178 -24.28 4.45 14.97
CA ILE A 178 -24.34 3.03 15.34
C ILE A 178 -23.01 2.59 15.99
N ASP A 179 -21.86 3.03 15.47
CA ASP A 179 -20.56 2.75 16.07
C ASP A 179 -20.46 3.27 17.51
N GLY A 180 -20.90 4.51 17.76
CA GLY A 180 -20.94 5.09 19.10
C GLY A 180 -21.78 4.27 20.09
N ALA A 181 -22.92 3.72 19.64
CA ALA A 181 -23.75 2.85 20.47
C ALA A 181 -23.09 1.48 20.76
N VAL A 182 -22.39 0.90 19.77
CA VAL A 182 -21.59 -0.33 19.95
C VAL A 182 -20.45 -0.08 20.92
N GLN A 183 -19.73 1.03 20.76
CA GLN A 183 -18.64 1.44 21.65
C GLN A 183 -19.13 1.60 23.10
N GLU A 184 -20.21 2.35 23.32
CA GLU A 184 -20.78 2.56 24.66
C GLU A 184 -21.18 1.22 25.31
N ARG A 185 -21.69 0.27 24.52
CA ARG A 185 -22.04 -1.06 25.01
C ARG A 185 -20.81 -1.85 25.43
N LEU A 186 -19.74 -1.83 24.65
CA LEU A 186 -18.46 -2.51 24.94
C LEU A 186 -17.77 -1.90 26.16
N GLU A 187 -17.76 -0.57 26.28
CA GLU A 187 -17.21 0.13 27.45
C GLU A 187 -17.93 -0.24 28.75
N LYS A 188 -19.27 -0.40 28.71
CA LYS A 188 -20.05 -0.89 29.85
C LYS A 188 -19.72 -2.33 30.25
N LEU A 189 -19.21 -3.13 29.31
CA LEU A 189 -18.70 -4.49 29.58
C LEU A 189 -17.23 -4.47 30.02
N GLY A 190 -16.59 -3.30 30.05
CA GLY A 190 -15.15 -3.18 30.33
C GLY A 190 -14.28 -3.72 29.20
N VAL A 191 -14.80 -3.73 27.97
CA VAL A 191 -14.13 -4.22 26.77
C VAL A 191 -13.63 -3.03 25.96
N ASP A 192 -12.31 -2.95 25.83
CA ASP A 192 -11.67 -2.05 24.90
C ASP A 192 -11.87 -2.56 23.48
N SER A 193 -12.22 -1.68 22.56
CA SER A 193 -12.38 -2.07 21.16
C SER A 193 -11.80 -1.05 20.19
N GLN A 194 -11.22 -1.54 19.09
CA GLN A 194 -10.49 -0.71 18.14
C GLN A 194 -10.69 -1.20 16.71
N GLY A 195 -10.58 -0.29 15.73
CA GLY A 195 -10.82 -0.61 14.33
C GLY A 195 -9.75 -1.52 13.73
N LEU A 196 -10.19 -2.54 12.98
CA LEU A 196 -9.32 -3.46 12.26
C LEU A 196 -9.42 -3.33 10.73
N LYS A 197 -10.37 -2.56 10.19
CA LYS A 197 -10.47 -2.41 8.73
C LYS A 197 -9.27 -1.65 8.16
N PRO A 198 -8.47 -2.23 7.26
CA PRO A 198 -7.32 -1.55 6.67
C PRO A 198 -7.79 -0.52 5.63
N ALA A 199 -7.79 0.77 5.99
CA ALA A 199 -8.10 1.88 5.10
C ALA A 199 -6.88 2.82 5.00
N PRO A 200 -5.84 2.49 4.21
CA PRO A 200 -4.56 3.19 4.24
C PRO A 200 -4.73 4.72 4.17
N PRO A 201 -4.17 5.50 5.12
CA PRO A 201 -3.21 5.12 6.18
C PRO A 201 -3.83 4.79 7.56
N LYS A 202 -5.12 4.49 7.63
CA LYS A 202 -5.91 4.35 8.87
C LYS A 202 -6.39 2.91 9.04
N THR A 203 -6.53 2.48 10.29
CA THR A 203 -7.54 1.48 10.60
C THR A 203 -8.79 2.19 11.10
N VAL A 204 -9.95 1.75 10.62
CA VAL A 204 -11.24 2.34 11.00
C VAL A 204 -12.14 1.25 11.57
N ARG A 205 -12.99 1.63 12.52
CA ARG A 205 -13.98 0.72 13.10
C ARG A 205 -15.08 0.42 12.11
N VAL A 206 -15.57 1.47 11.43
CA VAL A 206 -16.66 1.40 10.45
C VAL A 206 -16.24 2.08 9.15
N ASP A 207 -16.57 1.45 8.02
CA ASP A 207 -16.36 2.01 6.67
C ASP A 207 -17.47 1.53 5.74
N ASN A 208 -17.53 2.12 4.54
CA ASN A 208 -18.47 1.74 3.50
C ASN A 208 -18.24 0.29 3.04
N PRO A 209 -19.18 -0.65 3.32
CA PRO A 209 -19.02 -2.04 2.92
C PRO A 209 -19.03 -2.24 1.39
N ASP A 210 -19.61 -1.32 0.62
CA ASP A 210 -19.71 -1.45 -0.85
C ASP A 210 -18.37 -1.22 -1.56
N VAL A 211 -17.35 -0.76 -0.83
CA VAL A 211 -16.06 -0.35 -1.35
C VAL A 211 -14.98 -1.25 -0.76
N HIS A 212 -14.18 -1.89 -1.63
CA HIS A 212 -13.05 -2.70 -1.19
C HIS A 212 -12.05 -1.85 -0.42
N PHE A 213 -11.47 -2.40 0.66
CA PHE A 213 -10.56 -1.68 1.55
C PHE A 213 -9.33 -1.09 0.83
N SER A 214 -8.79 -1.78 -0.17
CA SER A 214 -7.68 -1.27 -1.02
C SER A 214 -8.08 -0.18 -2.03
N ASN A 215 -9.35 0.23 -2.10
CA ASN A 215 -9.81 1.21 -3.08
C ASN A 215 -9.13 2.58 -2.91
N SER A 216 -8.74 2.99 -1.70
CA SER A 216 -7.97 4.23 -1.48
C SER A 216 -6.60 4.17 -2.18
N VAL A 217 -5.89 3.04 -2.03
CA VAL A 217 -4.61 2.78 -2.69
C VAL A 217 -4.80 2.69 -4.21
N LEU A 218 -5.76 1.87 -4.68
CA LEU A 218 -6.03 1.72 -6.10
C LEU A 218 -6.43 3.04 -6.77
N ARG A 219 -7.24 3.88 -6.11
CA ARG A 219 -7.59 5.22 -6.62
C ARG A 219 -6.37 6.11 -6.77
N SER A 220 -5.45 6.08 -5.81
CA SER A 220 -4.22 6.86 -5.87
C SER A 220 -3.35 6.43 -7.05
N VAL A 221 -3.20 5.11 -7.25
CA VAL A 221 -2.47 4.57 -8.40
C VAL A 221 -3.17 4.91 -9.73
N PHE A 222 -4.50 4.75 -9.81
CA PHE A 222 -5.26 5.10 -11.01
C PHE A 222 -5.25 6.60 -11.30
N LEU A 223 -5.19 7.46 -10.28
CA LEU A 223 -5.04 8.89 -10.45
C LEU A 223 -3.69 9.22 -11.08
N ILE A 224 -2.60 8.62 -10.58
CA ILE A 224 -1.26 8.81 -11.14
C ILE A 224 -1.20 8.29 -12.59
N LEU A 225 -1.69 7.07 -12.84
CA LEU A 225 -1.77 6.50 -14.19
C LEU A 225 -2.63 7.35 -15.13
N GLY A 226 -3.74 7.89 -14.63
CA GLY A 226 -4.62 8.80 -15.36
C GLY A 226 -3.94 10.11 -15.71
N LEU A 227 -3.19 10.71 -14.78
CA LEU A 227 -2.43 11.93 -15.00
C LEU A 227 -1.31 11.69 -16.03
N ILE A 228 -0.56 10.60 -15.90
CA ILE A 228 0.48 10.20 -16.86
C ILE A 228 -0.17 9.98 -18.24
N GLY A 229 -1.28 9.24 -18.30
CA GLY A 229 -2.03 8.98 -19.53
C GLY A 229 -2.53 10.27 -20.19
N PHE A 230 -3.01 11.23 -19.41
CA PHE A 230 -3.42 12.54 -19.89
C PHE A 230 -2.23 13.32 -20.48
N VAL A 231 -1.09 13.35 -19.81
CA VAL A 231 0.13 14.00 -20.33
C VAL A 231 0.57 13.34 -21.65
N ILE A 232 0.61 12.01 -21.71
CA ILE A 232 0.95 11.26 -22.93
C ILE A 232 -0.04 11.59 -24.06
N MET A 233 -1.34 11.66 -23.76
CA MET A 233 -2.36 12.03 -24.73
C MET A 233 -2.12 13.44 -25.30
N VAL A 234 -1.80 14.42 -24.44
CA VAL A 234 -1.48 15.78 -24.88
C VAL A 234 -0.24 15.79 -25.77
N LEU A 235 0.85 15.13 -25.35
CA LEU A 235 2.08 15.03 -26.15
C LEU A 235 1.83 14.34 -27.50
N GLY A 236 1.02 13.28 -27.51
CA GLY A 236 0.58 12.60 -28.73
C GLY A 236 -0.26 13.48 -29.64
N MET A 237 -1.17 14.28 -29.08
CA MET A 237 -1.97 15.26 -29.83
C MET A 237 -1.08 16.31 -30.51
N LEU A 238 -0.05 16.80 -29.82
CA LEU A 238 0.94 17.71 -30.41
C LEU A 238 1.73 17.04 -31.55
N LEU A 239 2.08 15.76 -31.40
CA LEU A 239 2.74 15.00 -32.45
C LEU A 239 1.84 14.86 -33.68
N VAL A 240 0.55 14.53 -33.50
CA VAL A 240 -0.43 14.50 -34.60
C VAL A 240 -0.52 15.86 -35.28
N TYR A 241 -0.61 16.95 -34.51
CA TYR A 241 -0.64 18.30 -35.05
C TYR A 241 0.59 18.57 -35.94
N THR A 242 1.80 18.21 -35.49
CA THR A 242 3.02 18.42 -36.29
C THR A 242 3.02 17.60 -37.58
N ASN A 243 2.53 16.36 -37.53
CA ASN A 243 2.46 15.46 -38.67
C ASN A 243 1.42 15.93 -39.69
N VAL A 244 0.21 16.28 -39.26
CA VAL A 244 -0.84 16.80 -40.13
C VAL A 244 -0.43 18.14 -40.75
N SER A 245 0.20 19.02 -39.97
CA SER A 245 0.74 20.28 -40.49
C SER A 245 1.77 20.05 -41.59
N ALA A 246 2.68 19.10 -41.39
CA ALA A 246 3.69 18.73 -42.38
C ALA A 246 3.05 18.14 -43.65
N LEU A 247 2.08 17.24 -43.51
CA LEU A 247 1.37 16.61 -44.62
C LEU A 247 0.62 17.66 -45.47
N ILE A 248 -0.11 18.57 -44.83
CA ILE A 248 -0.80 19.65 -45.54
C ILE A 248 0.20 20.54 -46.25
N THR A 249 1.31 20.88 -45.59
CA THR A 249 2.36 21.73 -46.17
C THR A 249 2.97 21.12 -47.44
N GLN A 250 3.24 19.81 -47.43
CA GLN A 250 3.75 19.08 -48.60
C GLN A 250 2.75 19.06 -49.76
N GLN A 251 1.45 19.18 -49.49
CA GLN A 251 0.39 19.11 -50.48
C GLN A 251 -0.21 20.49 -50.83
N ILE A 252 0.40 21.59 -50.36
CA ILE A 252 -0.05 22.97 -50.66
C ILE A 252 -0.22 23.22 -52.16
N SER A 253 0.74 22.80 -52.97
CA SER A 253 0.69 22.96 -54.43
C SER A 253 -0.51 22.21 -55.05
N GLN A 254 -0.79 21.00 -54.56
CA GLN A 254 -1.94 20.20 -54.99
C GLN A 254 -3.26 20.89 -54.62
N ILE A 255 -3.35 21.46 -53.42
CA ILE A 255 -4.50 22.28 -52.99
C ILE A 255 -4.68 23.49 -53.91
N GLY A 256 -3.60 24.14 -54.32
CA GLY A 256 -3.60 25.24 -55.28
C GLY A 256 -4.18 24.84 -56.65
N VAL A 257 -3.75 23.72 -57.20
CA VAL A 257 -4.27 23.17 -58.47
C VAL A 257 -5.76 22.84 -58.36
N MET A 258 -6.18 22.16 -57.28
CA MET A 258 -7.60 21.84 -57.04
C MET A 258 -8.46 23.10 -57.00
N LYS A 259 -8.02 24.15 -56.29
CA LYS A 259 -8.74 25.43 -56.24
C LYS A 259 -8.75 26.18 -57.57
N ALA A 260 -7.67 26.10 -58.34
CA ALA A 260 -7.58 26.73 -59.67
C ALA A 260 -8.58 26.11 -60.67
N ILE A 261 -8.86 24.81 -60.55
CA ILE A 261 -9.86 24.09 -61.36
C ILE A 261 -11.30 24.32 -60.82
N GLY A 262 -11.46 25.01 -59.68
CA GLY A 262 -12.76 25.41 -59.12
C GLY A 262 -13.21 24.63 -57.88
N ALA A 263 -12.33 23.87 -57.23
CA ALA A 263 -12.68 23.17 -55.99
C ALA A 263 -13.02 24.16 -54.86
N ARG A 264 -14.14 23.90 -54.17
CA ARG A 264 -14.58 24.70 -53.02
C ARG A 264 -13.80 24.32 -51.77
N THR A 265 -13.59 25.28 -50.87
CA THR A 265 -12.93 25.06 -49.56
C THR A 265 -13.51 23.88 -48.78
N ARG A 266 -14.84 23.70 -48.81
CA ARG A 266 -15.52 22.57 -48.15
C ARG A 266 -15.11 21.21 -48.73
N GLN A 267 -14.89 21.11 -50.04
CA GLN A 267 -14.48 19.85 -50.68
C GLN A 267 -13.06 19.47 -50.24
N ILE A 268 -12.16 20.45 -50.14
CA ILE A 268 -10.79 20.25 -49.65
C ILE A 268 -10.81 19.81 -48.18
N VAL A 269 -11.57 20.49 -47.32
CA VAL A 269 -11.74 20.10 -45.91
C VAL A 269 -12.27 18.67 -45.80
N GLN A 270 -13.26 18.29 -46.62
CA GLN A 270 -13.83 16.94 -46.59
C GLN A 270 -12.82 15.84 -46.95
N ILE A 271 -11.97 16.07 -47.95
CA ILE A 271 -10.94 15.09 -48.37
C ILE A 271 -9.95 14.84 -47.23
N TYR A 272 -9.40 15.90 -46.64
CA TYR A 272 -8.43 15.76 -45.55
C TYR A 272 -9.08 15.28 -44.25
N LEU A 273 -10.31 15.68 -43.96
CA LEU A 273 -11.06 15.16 -42.83
C LEU A 273 -11.31 13.65 -42.98
N MET A 274 -11.66 13.19 -44.19
CA MET A 274 -11.79 11.76 -44.49
C MET A 274 -10.46 11.05 -44.27
N LEU A 275 -9.34 11.61 -44.72
CA LEU A 275 -8.00 11.06 -44.47
C LEU A 275 -7.71 10.91 -42.97
N ILE A 276 -8.01 11.94 -42.17
CA ILE A 276 -7.84 11.92 -40.71
C ILE A 276 -8.73 10.85 -40.06
N VAL A 277 -9.98 10.72 -40.51
CA VAL A 277 -10.90 9.69 -40.01
C VAL A 277 -10.39 8.30 -40.35
N VAL A 278 -9.89 8.07 -41.56
CA VAL A 278 -9.29 6.78 -41.96
C VAL A 278 -8.08 6.46 -41.07
N TYR A 279 -7.20 7.42 -40.82
CA TYR A 279 -6.10 7.21 -39.86
C TYR A 279 -6.60 6.96 -38.44
N GLY A 280 -7.70 7.60 -38.02
CA GLY A 280 -8.34 7.32 -36.74
C GLY A 280 -8.89 5.91 -36.62
N VAL A 281 -9.55 5.41 -37.66
CA VAL A 281 -10.04 4.02 -37.71
C VAL A 281 -8.88 3.04 -37.64
N LEU A 282 -7.82 3.25 -38.45
CA LEU A 282 -6.62 2.42 -38.41
C LEU A 282 -5.93 2.48 -37.04
N ALA A 283 -5.87 3.65 -36.43
CA ALA A 283 -5.32 3.82 -35.08
C ALA A 283 -6.14 3.02 -34.06
N VAL A 284 -7.47 3.09 -34.09
CA VAL A 284 -8.37 2.31 -33.21
C VAL A 284 -8.16 0.80 -33.40
N MET A 285 -8.05 0.34 -34.65
CA MET A 285 -7.83 -1.08 -34.98
C MET A 285 -6.54 -1.64 -34.35
N VAL A 286 -5.50 -0.82 -34.24
CA VAL A 286 -4.23 -1.23 -33.63
C VAL A 286 -4.21 -0.97 -32.13
N SER A 287 -4.71 0.19 -31.70
CA SER A 287 -4.58 0.65 -30.32
C SER A 287 -5.45 -0.14 -29.37
N VAL A 288 -6.70 -0.49 -29.75
CA VAL A 288 -7.64 -1.17 -28.86
C VAL A 288 -7.13 -2.56 -28.46
N PRO A 289 -6.73 -3.46 -29.39
CA PRO A 289 -6.18 -4.76 -29.01
C PRO A 289 -4.90 -4.65 -28.18
N LEU A 290 -4.01 -3.71 -28.54
CA LEU A 290 -2.75 -3.53 -27.84
C LEU A 290 -2.96 -3.00 -26.41
N SER A 291 -3.83 -1.99 -26.24
CA SER A 291 -4.15 -1.45 -24.92
C SER A 291 -4.91 -2.44 -24.07
N MET A 292 -5.77 -3.28 -24.67
CA MET A 292 -6.45 -4.36 -23.97
C MET A 292 -5.46 -5.43 -23.45
N GLY A 293 -4.47 -5.80 -24.26
CA GLY A 293 -3.40 -6.70 -23.83
C GLY A 293 -2.57 -6.10 -22.69
N ALA A 294 -2.17 -4.83 -22.80
CA ALA A 294 -1.44 -4.13 -21.75
C ALA A 294 -2.26 -3.98 -20.45
N ALA A 295 -3.53 -3.61 -20.56
CA ALA A 295 -4.45 -3.51 -19.43
C ALA A 295 -4.66 -4.87 -18.75
N HIS A 296 -4.73 -5.96 -19.53
CA HIS A 296 -4.78 -7.31 -18.98
C HIS A 296 -3.48 -7.68 -18.25
N GLY A 297 -2.31 -7.34 -18.80
CA GLY A 297 -1.03 -7.55 -18.13
C GLY A 297 -0.95 -6.79 -16.79
N ILE A 298 -1.34 -5.51 -16.77
CA ILE A 298 -1.41 -4.72 -15.54
C ILE A 298 -2.41 -5.33 -14.55
N LYS A 299 -3.59 -5.76 -15.03
CA LYS A 299 -4.56 -6.48 -14.20
C LYS A 299 -3.95 -7.72 -13.56
N LEU A 300 -3.22 -8.55 -14.32
CA LEU A 300 -2.58 -9.75 -13.79
C LEU A 300 -1.54 -9.42 -12.73
N ILE A 301 -0.77 -8.34 -12.91
CA ILE A 301 0.17 -7.85 -11.87
C ILE A 301 -0.60 -7.50 -10.59
N PHE A 302 -1.69 -6.74 -10.67
CA PHE A 302 -2.49 -6.40 -9.49
C PHE A 302 -3.19 -7.61 -8.87
N LEU A 303 -3.69 -8.54 -9.69
CA LEU A 303 -4.29 -9.78 -9.18
C LEU A 303 -3.26 -10.62 -8.45
N ASN A 304 -2.03 -10.73 -8.97
CA ASN A 304 -0.95 -11.44 -8.27
C ASN A 304 -0.53 -10.72 -6.99
N LEU A 305 -0.39 -9.39 -7.03
CA LEU A 305 -0.03 -8.59 -5.85
C LEU A 305 -1.09 -8.70 -4.74
N LEU A 306 -2.35 -8.74 -5.14
CA LEU A 306 -3.49 -8.86 -4.21
C LEU A 306 -3.89 -10.31 -3.93
N ASP A 307 -3.17 -11.28 -4.49
CA ASP A 307 -3.55 -12.70 -4.59
C ASP A 307 -5.05 -12.91 -4.87
N ALA A 308 -5.62 -12.11 -5.78
CA ALA A 308 -7.04 -12.11 -6.09
C ALA A 308 -7.33 -12.96 -7.33
N ASN A 309 -8.40 -13.77 -7.27
CA ASN A 309 -8.88 -14.49 -8.45
C ASN A 309 -9.46 -13.51 -9.48
N GLY A 310 -8.86 -13.50 -10.67
CA GLY A 310 -9.38 -12.76 -11.81
C GLY A 310 -10.51 -13.52 -12.49
N ARG A 311 -11.71 -12.93 -12.54
CA ARG A 311 -12.66 -13.26 -13.63
C ARG A 311 -11.93 -12.97 -14.94
N GLY A 312 -11.76 -13.97 -15.82
CA GLY A 312 -10.76 -14.02 -16.91
C GLY A 312 -10.54 -12.76 -17.77
N PHE A 313 -10.51 -12.91 -19.10
CA PHE A 313 -10.41 -11.73 -19.96
C PHE A 313 -11.81 -11.14 -20.17
N ALA A 314 -12.03 -9.93 -19.65
CA ALA A 314 -13.31 -9.22 -19.77
C ALA A 314 -13.07 -7.87 -20.44
N VAL A 315 -13.94 -7.53 -21.39
CA VAL A 315 -13.87 -6.27 -22.13
C VAL A 315 -14.88 -5.29 -21.54
N ASP A 316 -14.40 -4.19 -20.99
CA ASP A 316 -15.27 -3.09 -20.59
C ASP A 316 -15.63 -2.24 -21.81
N GLY A 317 -16.84 -2.43 -22.33
CA GLY A 317 -17.36 -1.69 -23.47
C GLY A 317 -17.42 -0.17 -23.24
N ARG A 318 -17.57 0.29 -21.99
CA ARG A 318 -17.56 1.73 -21.67
C ARG A 318 -16.16 2.31 -21.82
N ALA A 319 -15.14 1.60 -21.35
CA ALA A 319 -13.75 2.01 -21.49
C ALA A 319 -13.34 2.05 -22.97
N VAL A 320 -13.71 1.03 -23.77
CA VAL A 320 -13.45 1.01 -25.22
C VAL A 320 -14.17 2.17 -25.93
N ALA A 321 -15.44 2.41 -25.61
CA ALA A 321 -16.19 3.53 -26.19
C ALA A 321 -15.55 4.88 -25.86
N LEU A 322 -15.15 5.09 -24.61
CA LEU A 322 -14.45 6.29 -24.17
C LEU A 322 -13.12 6.46 -24.91
N GLN A 323 -12.33 5.39 -25.05
CA GLN A 323 -11.07 5.41 -25.79
C GLN A 323 -11.29 5.81 -27.25
N VAL A 324 -12.29 5.25 -27.93
CA VAL A 324 -12.63 5.60 -29.31
C VAL A 324 -13.00 7.08 -29.41
N VAL A 325 -13.87 7.57 -28.52
CA VAL A 325 -14.26 8.99 -28.49
C VAL A 325 -13.04 9.89 -28.29
N VAL A 326 -12.16 9.55 -27.35
CA VAL A 326 -10.94 10.31 -27.05
C VAL A 326 -9.98 10.32 -28.25
N ILE A 327 -9.81 9.20 -28.95
CA ILE A 327 -8.95 9.12 -30.15
C ILE A 327 -9.47 10.06 -31.23
N PHE A 328 -10.76 9.94 -31.60
CA PHE A 328 -11.34 10.81 -32.63
C PHE A 328 -11.35 12.27 -32.22
N LEU A 329 -11.68 12.58 -30.97
CA LEU A 329 -11.65 13.94 -30.44
C LEU A 329 -10.24 14.53 -30.53
N SER A 330 -9.22 13.78 -30.10
CA SER A 330 -7.81 14.22 -30.14
C SER A 330 -7.34 14.46 -31.58
N LEU A 331 -7.68 13.56 -32.51
CA LEU A 331 -7.34 13.71 -33.93
C LEU A 331 -8.01 14.93 -34.56
N LEU A 332 -9.30 15.15 -34.27
CA LEU A 332 -10.04 16.31 -34.76
C LEU A 332 -9.46 17.61 -34.20
N LEU A 333 -9.22 17.68 -32.89
CA LEU A 333 -8.67 18.87 -32.25
C LEU A 333 -7.24 19.17 -32.76
N ALA A 334 -6.39 18.15 -32.93
CA ALA A 334 -5.02 18.31 -33.42
C ALA A 334 -4.99 18.78 -34.88
N SER A 335 -5.96 18.36 -35.69
CA SER A 335 -5.99 18.65 -37.13
C SER A 335 -6.79 19.89 -37.49
N LEU A 336 -7.63 20.42 -36.59
CA LEU A 336 -8.54 21.54 -36.87
C LEU A 336 -7.79 22.79 -37.35
N ILE A 337 -6.72 23.17 -36.65
CA ILE A 337 -5.94 24.38 -36.97
C ILE A 337 -5.17 24.22 -38.29
N PRO A 338 -4.39 23.14 -38.51
CA PRO A 338 -3.69 22.94 -39.78
C PRO A 338 -4.64 22.84 -40.97
N LEU A 339 -5.77 22.15 -40.79
CA LEU A 339 -6.78 21.96 -41.82
C LEU A 339 -7.46 23.28 -42.18
N ALA A 340 -7.83 24.09 -41.19
CA ALA A 340 -8.42 25.41 -41.44
C ALA A 340 -7.44 26.35 -42.16
N LYS A 341 -6.15 26.33 -41.80
CA LYS A 341 -5.10 27.10 -42.48
C LYS A 341 -4.92 26.66 -43.93
N GLY A 342 -4.73 25.37 -44.18
CA GLY A 342 -4.56 24.83 -45.53
C GLY A 342 -5.79 25.05 -46.41
N ALA A 343 -6.99 24.90 -45.85
CA ALA A 343 -8.23 25.09 -46.56
C ALA A 343 -8.54 26.56 -46.89
N ARG A 344 -8.03 27.53 -46.12
CA ARG A 344 -8.22 28.98 -46.39
C ARG A 344 -7.19 29.58 -47.35
N MET A 345 -6.08 28.88 -47.59
CA MET A 345 -5.00 29.35 -48.45
C MET A 345 -5.46 29.59 -49.90
N THR A 346 -5.13 30.74 -50.47
CA THR A 346 -5.58 31.13 -51.81
C THR A 346 -4.76 30.45 -52.92
N VAL A 347 -5.30 30.41 -54.16
CA VAL A 347 -4.55 29.91 -55.34
C VAL A 347 -3.23 30.67 -55.50
N ARG A 348 -3.26 32.00 -55.30
CA ARG A 348 -2.08 32.86 -55.36
C ARG A 348 -1.03 32.42 -54.34
N GLU A 349 -1.40 32.26 -53.06
CA GLU A 349 -0.47 31.85 -51.99
C GLU A 349 0.08 30.43 -52.19
N ALA A 350 -0.71 29.52 -52.77
CA ALA A 350 -0.30 28.14 -53.01
C ALA A 350 0.69 28.01 -54.19
N VAL A 351 0.59 28.90 -55.18
CA VAL A 351 1.41 28.87 -56.41
C VAL A 351 2.57 29.87 -56.34
N SER A 352 2.41 31.01 -55.64
CA SER A 352 3.52 31.92 -55.35
C SER A 352 4.46 31.22 -54.37
N THR A 353 5.66 30.89 -54.83
CA THR A 353 6.73 30.18 -54.12
C THR A 353 6.65 30.31 -52.60
N TYR A 354 5.97 29.34 -51.97
CA TYR A 354 5.90 29.21 -50.53
C TYR A 354 7.33 28.93 -50.03
N GLY A 355 8.02 29.95 -49.52
CA GLY A 355 9.42 29.85 -49.07
C GLY A 355 10.34 31.06 -49.32
N LEU A 356 9.92 32.08 -50.10
CA LEU A 356 10.71 33.30 -50.31
C LEU A 356 10.27 34.49 -49.45
N GLY A 357 9.33 34.29 -48.51
CA GLY A 357 8.66 35.36 -47.76
C GLY A 357 8.99 35.45 -46.27
N GLY A 358 10.02 34.76 -45.76
CA GLY A 358 10.47 34.91 -44.39
C GLY A 358 11.58 35.96 -44.30
N ALA A 359 11.33 37.10 -43.64
CA ALA A 359 12.39 38.06 -43.36
C ALA A 359 13.51 37.36 -42.57
N ALA A 360 14.77 37.54 -43.00
CA ALA A 360 15.94 36.93 -42.36
C ALA A 360 15.93 37.24 -40.85
N GLY A 361 15.93 36.19 -40.03
CA GLY A 361 15.89 36.33 -38.58
C GLY A 361 17.24 36.76 -38.00
N LEU A 362 17.23 37.15 -36.72
CA LEU A 362 18.46 37.39 -35.95
C LEU A 362 19.42 36.18 -35.99
N PHE A 363 18.87 34.96 -36.03
CA PHE A 363 19.64 33.71 -36.15
C PHE A 363 20.28 33.52 -37.53
N ASP A 364 19.61 33.89 -38.63
CA ASP A 364 20.20 33.82 -39.98
C ASP A 364 21.44 34.72 -40.09
N THR A 365 21.38 35.89 -39.43
CA THR A 365 22.50 36.84 -39.35
C THR A 365 23.66 36.30 -38.51
N LEU A 366 23.37 35.52 -37.46
CA LEU A 366 24.37 34.90 -36.59
C LEU A 366 25.04 33.69 -37.25
N ILE A 367 24.26 32.87 -37.92
CA ILE A 367 24.70 31.70 -38.71
C ILE A 367 25.60 32.14 -39.87
N ALA A 368 25.26 33.24 -40.54
CA ALA A 368 26.06 33.82 -41.62
C ALA A 368 27.47 34.28 -41.17
N LYS A 369 27.70 34.53 -39.87
CA LYS A 369 29.02 34.89 -39.31
C LYS A 369 29.94 33.68 -39.08
N VAL A 370 29.42 32.46 -39.13
CA VAL A 370 30.20 31.24 -38.84
C VAL A 370 30.89 30.75 -40.12
N ARG A 371 32.19 31.08 -40.28
CA ARG A 371 32.98 30.77 -41.50
C ARG A 371 33.63 29.39 -41.52
N ARG A 372 33.63 28.64 -40.41
CA ARG A 372 34.35 27.33 -40.28
C ARG A 372 33.45 26.09 -40.41
N VAL A 373 32.16 26.27 -40.69
CA VAL A 373 31.20 25.17 -40.82
C VAL A 373 30.87 24.96 -42.29
N SER A 374 30.73 23.70 -42.72
CA SER A 374 30.36 23.36 -44.10
C SER A 374 29.01 24.00 -44.47
N TYR A 375 28.91 24.50 -45.69
CA TYR A 375 27.68 25.10 -46.23
C TYR A 375 26.46 24.19 -46.10
N THR A 376 26.63 22.87 -46.27
CA THR A 376 25.55 21.89 -46.10
C THR A 376 25.03 21.85 -44.66
N VAL A 377 25.92 21.95 -43.67
CA VAL A 377 25.54 21.96 -42.25
C VAL A 377 24.84 23.27 -41.90
N LEU A 378 25.33 24.41 -42.43
CA LEU A 378 24.66 25.71 -42.29
C LEU A 378 23.26 25.71 -42.90
N LEU A 379 23.07 25.05 -44.05
CA LEU A 379 21.76 24.88 -44.67
C LEU A 379 20.83 24.01 -43.82
N VAL A 380 21.32 22.89 -43.26
CA VAL A 380 20.51 22.03 -42.38
C VAL A 380 20.10 22.77 -41.11
N ILE A 381 21.02 23.49 -40.48
CA ILE A 381 20.76 24.30 -39.28
C ILE A 381 19.78 25.44 -39.62
N GLY A 382 20.07 26.22 -40.66
CA GLY A 382 19.20 27.32 -41.10
C GLY A 382 17.79 26.84 -41.44
N ASN A 383 17.65 25.73 -42.17
CA ASN A 383 16.35 25.15 -42.52
C ASN A 383 15.55 24.68 -41.28
N THR A 384 16.25 24.25 -40.23
CA THR A 384 15.63 23.83 -38.96
C THR A 384 15.06 25.03 -38.20
N PHE A 385 15.81 26.14 -38.13
CA PHE A 385 15.38 27.35 -37.42
C PHE A 385 14.42 28.24 -38.23
N HIS A 386 14.39 28.10 -39.56
CA HIS A 386 13.43 28.80 -40.41
C HIS A 386 11.98 28.40 -40.08
N ASN A 387 11.75 27.19 -39.57
CA ASN A 387 10.45 26.68 -39.13
C ASN A 387 10.36 26.60 -37.60
N ILE A 388 10.64 27.71 -36.91
CA ILE A 388 10.74 27.77 -35.44
C ILE A 388 9.51 27.18 -34.73
N SER A 389 8.29 27.37 -35.25
CA SER A 389 7.07 26.80 -34.66
C SER A 389 7.07 25.27 -34.63
N ARG A 390 7.51 24.61 -35.70
CA ARG A 390 7.62 23.14 -35.76
C ARG A 390 8.72 22.65 -34.85
N LEU A 391 9.89 23.32 -34.89
CA LEU A 391 11.03 22.98 -34.04
C LEU A 391 10.65 23.06 -32.55
N THR A 392 10.06 24.17 -32.11
CA THR A 392 9.61 24.35 -30.72
C THR A 392 8.63 23.26 -30.32
N LEU A 393 7.66 22.94 -31.17
CA LEU A 393 6.64 21.94 -30.83
C LEU A 393 7.22 20.52 -30.71
N THR A 394 8.10 20.13 -31.62
CA THR A 394 8.81 18.84 -31.54
C THR A 394 9.70 18.78 -30.30
N GLN A 395 10.38 19.88 -29.95
CA GLN A 395 11.19 19.95 -28.73
C GLN A 395 10.34 19.85 -27.46
N VAL A 396 9.19 20.51 -27.40
CA VAL A 396 8.24 20.39 -26.26
C VAL A 396 7.80 18.94 -26.09
N VAL A 397 7.47 18.24 -27.19
CA VAL A 397 7.10 16.83 -27.13
C VAL A 397 8.25 15.97 -26.61
N LEU A 398 9.46 16.16 -27.14
CA LEU A 398 10.65 15.40 -26.75
C LEU A 398 11.03 15.64 -25.28
N VAL A 399 11.15 16.90 -24.87
CA VAL A 399 11.48 17.29 -23.49
C VAL A 399 10.37 16.85 -22.53
N GLY A 400 9.10 17.04 -22.88
CA GLY A 400 7.97 16.59 -22.07
C GLY A 400 7.97 15.08 -21.85
N SER A 401 8.32 14.31 -22.89
CA SER A 401 8.46 12.85 -22.79
C SER A 401 9.66 12.45 -21.89
N GLY A 402 10.78 13.16 -22.01
CA GLY A 402 11.95 12.97 -21.14
C GLY A 402 11.67 13.28 -19.67
N ILE A 403 10.98 14.39 -19.39
CA ILE A 403 10.56 14.77 -18.03
C ILE A 403 9.63 13.71 -17.44
N LEU A 404 8.65 13.24 -18.22
CA LEU A 404 7.72 12.19 -17.77
C LEU A 404 8.45 10.90 -17.42
N PHE A 405 9.41 10.49 -18.26
CA PHE A 405 10.25 9.31 -18.00
C PHE A 405 11.08 9.48 -16.72
N ILE A 406 11.74 10.63 -16.55
CA ILE A 406 12.52 10.93 -15.33
C ILE A 406 11.62 10.93 -14.11
N ALA A 407 10.41 11.49 -14.18
CA ALA A 407 9.47 11.52 -13.06
C ALA A 407 9.07 10.11 -12.60
N VAL A 408 8.73 9.21 -13.53
CA VAL A 408 8.39 7.81 -13.20
C VAL A 408 9.59 7.07 -12.60
N MET A 409 10.78 7.25 -13.18
CA MET A 409 12.01 6.67 -12.64
C MET A 409 12.34 7.22 -11.26
N GLY A 410 12.12 8.51 -11.02
CA GLY A 410 12.34 9.16 -9.73
C GLY A 410 11.40 8.64 -8.64
N VAL A 411 10.13 8.36 -8.96
CA VAL A 411 9.21 7.71 -7.99
C VAL A 411 9.70 6.30 -7.64
N ARG A 412 10.09 5.51 -8.65
CA ARG A 412 10.64 4.17 -8.41
C ARG A 412 11.91 4.22 -7.56
N ASP A 413 12.81 5.14 -7.87
CA ASP A 413 14.06 5.32 -7.13
C ASP A 413 13.81 5.79 -5.69
N ALA A 414 12.86 6.70 -5.48
CA ALA A 414 12.46 7.15 -4.15
C ALA A 414 11.90 6.01 -3.28
N VAL A 415 11.05 5.14 -3.84
CA VAL A 415 10.54 3.96 -3.12
C VAL A 415 11.68 3.01 -2.74
N ASN A 416 12.55 2.68 -3.71
CA ASN A 416 13.70 1.81 -3.48
C ASN A 416 14.69 2.41 -2.46
N HIS A 417 14.89 3.72 -2.49
CA HIS A 417 15.75 4.43 -1.55
C HIS A 417 15.17 4.44 -0.14
N THR A 418 13.84 4.63 -0.02
CA THR A 418 13.14 4.70 1.27
C THR A 418 13.11 3.34 1.98
N PHE A 419 12.80 2.26 1.27
CA PHE A 419 12.69 0.92 1.87
C PHE A 419 13.97 0.08 1.74
N GLY A 420 15.01 0.61 1.12
CA GLY A 420 16.37 0.07 1.15
C GLY A 420 17.24 0.90 2.10
N PRO A 421 18.14 1.77 1.58
CA PRO A 421 19.09 2.53 2.39
C PRO A 421 18.50 3.27 3.59
N VAL A 422 17.42 4.03 3.42
CA VAL A 422 16.85 4.81 4.54
C VAL A 422 16.33 3.90 5.66
N LEU A 423 15.68 2.79 5.29
CA LEU A 423 15.20 1.79 6.26
C LEU A 423 16.37 1.16 7.02
N THR A 424 17.42 0.74 6.31
CA THR A 424 18.61 0.10 6.91
C THR A 424 19.47 1.08 7.70
N ASP A 425 19.54 2.35 7.30
CA ASP A 425 20.30 3.39 8.01
C ASP A 425 19.60 3.79 9.33
N ILE A 426 18.26 3.75 9.36
CA ILE A 426 17.48 4.00 10.58
C ILE A 426 17.53 2.79 11.53
N HIS A 427 17.52 1.57 10.99
CA HIS A 427 17.50 0.32 11.75
C HIS A 427 18.85 -0.42 11.58
N ASP A 428 19.88 0.02 12.31
CA ASP A 428 21.22 -0.57 12.32
C ASP A 428 21.29 -1.82 13.21
N TYR A 429 20.37 -2.74 12.98
CA TYR A 429 20.32 -4.08 13.57
C TYR A 429 19.87 -5.08 12.50
N ASP A 430 20.11 -6.36 12.72
CA ASP A 430 19.76 -7.40 11.76
C ASP A 430 18.50 -8.16 12.18
N ILE A 431 18.34 -8.38 13.50
CA ILE A 431 17.30 -9.24 14.07
C ILE A 431 16.58 -8.51 15.22
N THR A 432 15.25 -8.69 15.29
CA THR A 432 14.39 -8.28 16.41
C THR A 432 13.65 -9.47 16.99
N LEU A 433 13.72 -9.63 18.31
CA LEU A 433 12.97 -10.65 19.04
C LEU A 433 12.15 -9.99 20.13
N THR A 434 10.89 -10.38 20.27
CA THR A 434 10.02 -9.96 21.38
C THR A 434 9.82 -11.14 22.31
N LEU A 435 9.84 -10.93 23.63
CA LEU A 435 9.64 -11.97 24.63
C LEU A 435 8.22 -11.89 25.20
N GLN A 436 7.62 -13.05 25.48
CA GLN A 436 6.28 -13.11 26.09
C GLN A 436 6.23 -12.53 27.51
N HIS A 437 7.38 -12.45 28.18
CA HIS A 437 7.50 -11.98 29.55
C HIS A 437 8.67 -11.01 29.70
N ASP A 438 8.52 -10.04 30.61
CA ASP A 438 9.59 -9.12 30.93
C ASP A 438 10.75 -9.80 31.68
N VAL A 439 11.96 -9.72 31.14
CA VAL A 439 13.19 -10.31 31.71
C VAL A 439 14.13 -9.20 32.15
N ARG A 440 15.00 -9.46 33.16
CA ARG A 440 16.01 -8.48 33.57
C ARG A 440 16.93 -8.12 32.40
N SER A 441 16.94 -6.85 32.00
CA SER A 441 17.60 -6.36 30.79
C SER A 441 19.09 -6.75 30.72
N ALA A 442 19.85 -6.49 31.80
CA ALA A 442 21.27 -6.82 31.85
C ALA A 442 21.58 -8.32 31.71
N ARG A 443 20.71 -9.20 32.24
CA ARG A 443 20.88 -10.65 32.10
C ARG A 443 20.60 -11.08 30.66
N LEU A 444 19.54 -10.53 30.07
CA LEU A 444 19.13 -10.86 28.71
C LEU A 444 20.19 -10.44 27.69
N ALA A 445 20.72 -9.23 27.81
CA ALA A 445 21.79 -8.73 26.95
C ALA A 445 23.05 -9.61 27.02
N GLN A 446 23.50 -9.98 28.23
CA GLN A 446 24.66 -10.86 28.40
C GLN A 446 24.43 -12.25 27.80
N LEU A 447 23.25 -12.83 28.03
CA LEU A 447 22.91 -14.18 27.57
C LEU A 447 22.97 -14.31 26.04
N VAL A 448 22.51 -13.27 25.33
CA VAL A 448 22.49 -13.23 23.87
C VAL A 448 23.84 -12.79 23.29
N ALA A 449 24.57 -11.88 23.96
CA ALA A 449 25.88 -11.41 23.50
C ALA A 449 26.94 -12.52 23.42
N ASP A 450 26.80 -13.57 24.23
CA ASP A 450 27.71 -14.72 24.23
C ASP A 450 27.41 -15.73 23.10
N GLN A 451 26.36 -15.52 22.30
CA GLN A 451 25.97 -16.44 21.23
C GLN A 451 26.85 -16.29 19.98
N PRO A 452 27.04 -17.38 19.20
CA PRO A 452 27.74 -17.32 17.93
C PRO A 452 27.11 -16.30 16.97
N ASN A 453 27.95 -15.64 16.18
CA ASN A 453 27.53 -14.66 15.18
C ASN A 453 26.80 -13.42 15.72
N VAL A 454 26.79 -13.17 17.04
CA VAL A 454 26.27 -11.94 17.63
C VAL A 454 27.38 -10.92 17.82
N ALA A 455 27.27 -9.76 17.17
CA ALA A 455 28.24 -8.67 17.28
C ALA A 455 27.85 -7.63 18.34
N ALA A 456 26.56 -7.34 18.47
CA ALA A 456 26.03 -6.43 19.48
C ALA A 456 24.59 -6.79 19.82
N VAL A 457 24.16 -6.45 21.04
CA VAL A 457 22.79 -6.65 21.53
C VAL A 457 22.33 -5.42 22.29
N GLU A 458 21.12 -4.97 22.01
CA GLU A 458 20.42 -3.97 22.82
C GLU A 458 19.09 -4.53 23.33
N THR A 459 18.74 -4.19 24.57
CA THR A 459 17.48 -4.61 25.20
C THR A 459 16.57 -3.43 25.41
N TRP A 460 15.37 -3.52 24.85
CA TRP A 460 14.38 -2.47 24.82
C TRP A 460 13.09 -2.90 25.51
N ASN A 461 12.22 -1.92 25.73
CA ASN A 461 10.86 -2.18 26.19
C ASN A 461 9.86 -1.84 25.10
N SER A 462 8.84 -2.69 24.96
CA SER A 462 7.66 -2.38 24.17
C SER A 462 6.39 -2.70 24.93
N SER A 463 5.35 -1.94 24.68
CA SER A 463 4.00 -2.30 25.09
C SER A 463 2.98 -1.61 24.18
N ASN A 464 1.91 -2.32 23.88
CA ASN A 464 0.78 -1.74 23.17
C ASN A 464 0.05 -0.74 24.07
N GLY A 465 -0.59 0.22 23.44
CA GLY A 465 -1.38 1.21 24.15
C GLY A 465 -2.30 2.00 23.24
N SER A 466 -2.89 3.03 23.82
CA SER A 466 -3.68 4.04 23.14
C SER A 466 -3.15 5.43 23.46
N ALA A 467 -3.24 6.33 22.49
CA ALA A 467 -2.84 7.72 22.62
C ALA A 467 -3.93 8.66 22.11
N ARG A 468 -4.12 9.77 22.83
CA ARG A 468 -5.12 10.80 22.54
C ARG A 468 -4.60 12.18 22.91
N PRO A 469 -5.10 13.27 22.30
CA PRO A 469 -4.71 14.61 22.71
C PRO A 469 -5.20 14.86 24.14
N ARG A 470 -4.40 15.53 24.97
CA ARG A 470 -4.74 15.80 26.39
C ARG A 470 -6.04 16.60 26.57
N THR A 471 -6.46 17.33 25.53
CA THR A 471 -7.73 18.08 25.52
C THR A 471 -8.96 17.16 25.55
N GLN A 472 -8.82 15.92 25.11
CA GLN A 472 -9.85 14.90 25.17
C GLN A 472 -9.77 14.19 26.52
N ARG A 473 -10.82 14.33 27.36
CA ARG A 473 -10.82 13.80 28.73
C ARG A 473 -11.34 12.38 28.85
N GLU A 474 -12.26 11.99 27.99
CA GLU A 474 -12.86 10.64 27.99
C GLU A 474 -12.26 9.79 26.86
N HIS A 475 -12.07 8.51 27.15
CA HIS A 475 -11.66 7.53 26.14
C HIS A 475 -12.71 7.52 25.03
N ASP A 476 -12.24 7.46 23.79
CA ASP A 476 -13.10 7.41 22.61
C ASP A 476 -12.59 6.32 21.66
N ALA A 477 -13.48 5.82 20.81
CA ALA A 477 -13.19 4.95 19.67
C ALA A 477 -12.12 5.53 18.72
N ASN A 478 -11.89 6.85 18.77
CA ASN A 478 -10.87 7.56 17.98
C ASN A 478 -9.47 7.54 18.61
N ASP A 479 -9.31 6.99 19.81
CA ASP A 479 -7.99 6.85 20.44
C ASP A 479 -7.08 5.99 19.55
N GLN A 480 -5.89 6.51 19.25
CA GLN A 480 -4.99 5.87 18.29
C GLN A 480 -4.25 4.71 18.95
N ARG A 481 -4.24 3.53 18.30
CA ARG A 481 -3.32 2.45 18.70
C ARG A 481 -1.90 2.93 18.56
N VAL A 482 -1.15 2.78 19.64
CA VAL A 482 0.26 3.11 19.67
C VAL A 482 1.07 1.94 20.17
N LEU A 483 2.27 1.82 19.63
CA LEU A 483 3.27 0.94 20.17
C LEU A 483 4.28 1.82 20.91
N VAL A 484 4.31 1.67 22.23
CA VAL A 484 5.15 2.48 23.10
C VAL A 484 6.48 1.77 23.31
N PHE A 485 7.56 2.44 22.92
CA PHE A 485 8.92 1.96 23.08
C PHE A 485 9.66 2.71 24.19
N GLY A 486 10.22 1.96 25.13
CA GLY A 486 11.24 2.45 26.04
C GLY A 486 12.62 2.17 25.45
N MET A 487 13.27 3.21 24.92
CA MET A 487 14.56 3.10 24.23
C MET A 487 15.74 3.52 25.14
N PRO A 488 16.89 2.82 25.09
CA PRO A 488 18.13 3.32 25.64
C PRO A 488 18.54 4.62 24.92
N LEU A 489 18.85 5.67 25.67
CA LEU A 489 19.22 6.98 25.09
C LEU A 489 20.57 6.96 24.36
N ASP A 490 21.40 5.97 24.64
CA ASP A 490 22.71 5.71 24.02
C ASP A 490 22.66 4.61 22.96
N THR A 491 21.47 4.28 22.45
CA THR A 491 21.31 3.30 21.37
C THR A 491 22.16 3.65 20.15
N THR A 492 22.77 2.62 19.57
CA THR A 492 23.48 2.66 18.29
C THR A 492 22.75 1.91 17.19
N MET A 493 21.75 1.10 17.56
CA MET A 493 20.98 0.27 16.64
C MET A 493 19.78 0.98 16.02
N TYR A 494 19.38 2.14 16.54
CA TYR A 494 18.24 2.88 16.03
C TYR A 494 18.51 4.38 15.97
N ALA A 495 18.42 4.96 14.78
CA ALA A 495 18.70 6.37 14.52
C ALA A 495 17.58 7.01 13.67
N PRO A 496 16.45 7.38 14.29
CA PRO A 496 15.30 7.88 13.54
C PRO A 496 15.59 9.27 12.97
N THR A 497 15.03 9.55 11.79
CA THR A 497 15.13 10.89 11.19
C THR A 497 14.18 11.86 11.89
N ILE A 498 14.71 12.76 12.72
CA ILE A 498 13.92 13.79 13.40
C ILE A 498 13.35 14.77 12.36
N ARG A 499 12.02 14.92 12.35
CA ARG A 499 11.27 15.84 11.47
C ARG A 499 11.10 17.21 12.11
N ALA A 500 10.78 17.23 13.41
CA ALA A 500 10.61 18.45 14.18
C ALA A 500 11.03 18.25 15.64
N GLY A 501 11.42 19.35 16.30
CA GLY A 501 11.81 19.32 17.71
C GLY A 501 13.22 18.80 17.94
N ARG A 502 13.40 17.93 18.92
CA ARG A 502 14.70 17.37 19.31
C ARG A 502 14.60 15.89 19.69
N PRO A 503 15.71 15.13 19.63
CA PRO A 503 15.76 13.79 20.20
C PRO A 503 15.55 13.81 21.73
N LEU A 504 15.21 12.65 22.28
CA LEU A 504 15.15 12.43 23.73
C LEU A 504 16.54 12.63 24.36
N GLN A 505 16.56 13.19 25.57
CA GLN A 505 17.78 13.49 26.31
C GLN A 505 17.68 12.99 27.75
N PRO A 506 18.82 12.75 28.44
CA PRO A 506 18.80 12.38 29.85
C PRO A 506 18.08 13.45 30.69
N GLY A 507 17.08 13.04 31.48
CA GLY A 507 16.23 13.95 32.28
C GLY A 507 14.85 14.25 31.68
N ASP A 508 14.55 13.67 30.50
CA ASP A 508 13.22 13.70 29.88
C ASP A 508 12.23 12.71 30.55
N ASP A 509 11.96 12.90 31.85
CA ASP A 509 11.19 11.93 32.66
C ASP A 509 9.71 11.79 32.26
N GLN A 510 9.14 12.80 31.59
CA GLN A 510 7.76 12.83 31.08
C GLN A 510 7.68 13.40 29.66
N ALA A 511 8.59 12.95 28.79
CA ALA A 511 8.61 13.35 27.40
C ALA A 511 8.63 12.16 26.44
N VAL A 512 8.01 12.37 25.28
CA VAL A 512 7.94 11.38 24.20
C VAL A 512 8.29 12.00 22.87
N MET A 513 8.82 11.17 21.98
CA MET A 513 8.84 11.42 20.55
C MET A 513 7.74 10.61 19.88
N LEU A 514 7.10 11.20 18.88
CA LEU A 514 6.04 10.57 18.11
C LEU A 514 6.47 10.36 16.67
N HIS A 515 6.00 9.28 16.07
CA HIS A 515 6.02 9.21 14.61
C HIS A 515 5.23 10.41 14.03
N ASP A 516 5.74 11.04 12.98
CA ASP A 516 5.18 12.29 12.43
C ASP A 516 3.74 12.13 11.97
N GLU A 517 3.42 10.99 11.36
CA GLU A 517 2.07 10.67 10.92
C GLU A 517 1.13 10.42 12.11
N LEU A 518 1.62 9.79 13.19
CA LEU A 518 0.85 9.60 14.42
C LEU A 518 0.55 10.95 15.10
N ALA A 519 1.53 11.86 15.14
CA ALA A 519 1.35 13.20 15.69
C ALA A 519 0.26 13.97 14.93
N GLN A 520 0.27 13.91 13.60
CA GLN A 520 -0.78 14.49 12.75
C GLN A 520 -2.15 13.82 12.98
N LYS A 521 -2.18 12.48 13.17
CA LYS A 521 -3.41 11.72 13.46
C LYS A 521 -4.05 12.13 14.78
N ILE A 522 -3.25 12.30 15.84
CA ILE A 522 -3.71 12.73 17.17
C ILE A 522 -4.03 14.24 17.18
N GLY A 523 -3.42 15.01 16.28
CA GLY A 523 -3.56 16.46 16.21
C GLY A 523 -2.69 17.19 17.25
N VAL A 524 -1.51 16.65 17.55
CA VAL A 524 -0.54 17.23 18.49
C VAL A 524 0.77 17.53 17.80
N GLY A 525 1.41 18.64 18.16
CA GLY A 525 2.72 19.04 17.68
C GLY A 525 3.79 19.03 18.76
N VAL A 526 5.01 19.42 18.40
CA VAL A 526 6.10 19.59 19.36
C VAL A 526 5.75 20.67 20.38
N GLY A 527 5.85 20.34 21.66
CA GLY A 527 5.50 21.20 22.78
C GLY A 527 4.13 20.89 23.39
N ASP A 528 3.25 20.21 22.66
CA ASP A 528 1.93 19.80 23.12
C ASP A 528 2.01 18.60 24.08
N TRP A 529 0.87 18.30 24.70
CA TRP A 529 0.71 17.16 25.59
C TRP A 529 -0.31 16.18 25.03
N LEU A 530 -0.05 14.90 25.25
CA LEU A 530 -0.97 13.81 24.94
C LEU A 530 -1.13 12.91 26.16
N THR A 531 -2.24 12.21 26.22
CA THR A 531 -2.51 11.20 27.25
C THR A 531 -2.23 9.83 26.66
N LEU A 532 -1.33 9.07 27.29
CA LEU A 532 -1.02 7.68 26.97
C LEU A 532 -1.70 6.75 27.97
N ARG A 533 -2.35 5.72 27.43
CA ARG A 533 -2.80 4.56 28.19
C ARG A 533 -2.08 3.33 27.64
N VAL A 534 -1.12 2.83 28.40
CA VAL A 534 -0.36 1.63 28.02
C VAL A 534 -0.96 0.42 28.71
N GLU A 535 -0.91 -0.72 28.03
CA GLU A 535 -1.51 -1.97 28.51
C GLU A 535 -0.90 -2.41 29.85
N GLY A 536 -1.76 -2.68 30.83
CA GLY A 536 -1.35 -2.97 32.22
C GLY A 536 -0.82 -1.76 33.02
N GLY A 537 -0.73 -0.58 32.40
CA GLY A 537 -0.35 0.68 33.03
C GLY A 537 -1.54 1.58 33.40
N LYS A 538 -1.24 2.75 33.99
CA LYS A 538 -2.23 3.81 34.21
C LYS A 538 -2.18 4.84 33.09
N GLU A 539 -3.29 5.54 32.88
CA GLU A 539 -3.26 6.74 32.04
C GLU A 539 -2.29 7.78 32.60
N SER A 540 -1.48 8.36 31.72
CA SER A 540 -0.49 9.38 32.08
C SER A 540 -0.32 10.40 30.95
N ASP A 541 -0.06 11.65 31.33
CA ASP A 541 0.15 12.74 30.38
C ASP A 541 1.65 12.88 30.06
N TRP A 542 1.96 13.01 28.77
CA TRP A 542 3.33 13.10 28.25
C TRP A 542 3.49 14.29 27.31
N ARG A 543 4.65 14.94 27.37
CA ARG A 543 4.97 16.07 26.50
C ARG A 543 5.66 15.60 25.23
N VAL A 544 5.19 16.10 24.08
CA VAL A 544 5.83 15.83 22.79
C VAL A 544 7.07 16.72 22.65
N VAL A 545 8.27 16.14 22.60
CA VAL A 545 9.53 16.89 22.44
C VAL A 545 10.09 16.83 21.02
N GLY A 546 9.63 15.88 20.22
CA GLY A 546 10.01 15.75 18.82
C GLY A 546 9.04 14.86 18.03
N THR A 547 9.04 15.04 16.72
CA THR A 547 8.45 14.08 15.78
C THR A 547 9.54 13.46 14.91
N PHE A 548 9.36 12.19 14.54
CA PHE A 548 10.33 11.45 13.73
C PHE A 548 9.66 10.72 12.57
N PHE A 549 10.46 10.34 11.58
CA PHE A 549 10.04 9.51 10.47
C PHE A 549 10.72 8.15 10.52
N ASP A 550 9.93 7.11 10.32
CA ASP A 550 10.37 5.73 10.28
C ASP A 550 9.55 4.97 9.21
N PRO A 551 10.18 4.45 8.15
CA PRO A 551 9.47 3.71 7.10
C PRO A 551 9.00 2.31 7.53
N ALA A 552 9.48 1.76 8.64
CA ALA A 552 9.07 0.45 9.14
C ALA A 552 7.67 0.47 9.77
N ARG A 553 7.33 1.56 10.50
CA ARG A 553 6.09 1.69 11.25
C ARG A 553 5.67 3.14 11.49
N ASP A 554 4.36 3.39 11.41
CA ASP A 554 3.77 4.73 11.55
C ASP A 554 3.07 5.01 12.90
N THR A 555 3.00 4.03 13.82
CA THR A 555 2.30 4.10 15.14
C THR A 555 3.23 4.19 16.36
N GLY A 556 4.52 4.44 16.15
CA GLY A 556 5.53 4.44 17.22
C GLY A 556 5.46 5.65 18.15
N VAL A 557 5.54 5.39 19.47
CA VAL A 557 5.73 6.39 20.54
C VAL A 557 6.98 6.04 21.33
N TYR A 558 7.98 6.90 21.33
CA TYR A 558 9.31 6.60 21.86
C TYR A 558 9.56 7.44 23.11
N MET A 559 10.03 6.82 24.18
CA MET A 559 10.37 7.47 25.45
C MET A 559 11.65 6.89 26.03
N ASP A 560 12.28 7.60 26.98
CA ASP A 560 13.42 7.06 27.72
C ASP A 560 13.00 5.73 28.38
N GLN A 561 13.82 4.69 28.22
CA GLN A 561 13.65 3.41 28.88
C GLN A 561 13.39 3.54 30.39
N ARG A 562 14.03 4.50 31.07
CA ARG A 562 13.80 4.76 32.50
C ARG A 562 12.41 5.29 32.78
N ALA A 563 11.94 6.21 31.94
CA ALA A 563 10.60 6.79 32.04
C ALA A 563 9.53 5.73 31.76
N PHE A 564 9.75 4.88 30.73
CA PHE A 564 8.90 3.72 30.45
C PHE A 564 8.82 2.79 31.67
N ALA A 565 9.97 2.41 32.22
CA ALA A 565 10.05 1.48 33.33
C ALA A 565 9.37 2.02 34.59
N ALA A 566 9.45 3.34 34.84
CA ALA A 566 8.75 4.01 35.93
C ALA A 566 7.22 4.03 35.71
N ALA A 567 6.78 4.32 34.48
CA ALA A 567 5.35 4.38 34.14
C ALA A 567 4.65 3.01 34.18
N MET A 568 5.36 1.94 33.78
CA MET A 568 4.80 0.58 33.74
C MET A 568 5.08 -0.26 35.00
N ASN A 569 5.80 0.30 35.98
CA ASN A 569 6.32 -0.47 37.12
C ASN A 569 7.17 -1.70 36.71
N ARG A 570 7.94 -1.55 35.63
CA ARG A 570 8.78 -2.59 35.00
C ARG A 570 10.28 -2.27 35.12
N ALA A 571 10.71 -1.80 36.31
CA ALA A 571 12.08 -1.40 36.57
C ALA A 571 13.11 -2.48 36.20
N ASN A 572 14.12 -2.11 35.40
CA ASN A 572 15.23 -2.98 34.96
C ASN A 572 14.81 -4.24 34.20
N LYS A 573 13.65 -4.23 33.55
CA LYS A 573 13.23 -5.32 32.68
C LYS A 573 13.14 -4.87 31.23
N ALA A 574 13.22 -5.82 30.31
CA ALA A 574 13.08 -5.66 28.87
C ALA A 574 12.32 -6.86 28.30
N ASN A 575 11.60 -6.63 27.21
CA ASN A 575 10.87 -7.65 26.47
C ASN A 575 11.19 -7.60 24.96
N VAL A 576 12.06 -6.68 24.51
CA VAL A 576 12.50 -6.64 23.11
C VAL A 576 14.01 -6.70 23.06
N LEU A 577 14.53 -7.46 22.11
CA LEU A 577 15.92 -7.59 21.77
C LEU A 577 16.15 -7.10 20.35
N PHE A 578 17.12 -6.23 20.20
CA PHE A 578 17.71 -5.88 18.92
C PHE A 578 19.11 -6.49 18.87
N VAL A 579 19.39 -7.21 17.79
CA VAL A 579 20.65 -7.93 17.63
C VAL A 579 21.26 -7.56 16.30
N ARG A 580 22.55 -7.20 16.33
CA ARG A 580 23.38 -7.03 15.14
C ARG A 580 24.30 -8.24 15.03
N THR A 581 24.32 -8.87 13.87
CA THR A 581 25.14 -10.06 13.61
C THR A 581 26.57 -9.67 13.22
N ALA A 582 27.50 -10.61 13.36
CA ALA A 582 28.89 -10.41 12.92
C ALA A 582 29.04 -10.62 11.41
N ASP A 583 28.26 -11.55 10.84
CA ASP A 583 28.09 -11.75 9.41
C ASP A 583 26.77 -11.12 8.95
N ALA A 584 26.86 -10.19 7.98
CA ALA A 584 25.73 -9.47 7.40
C ALA A 584 25.10 -10.19 6.19
N ASP A 585 25.57 -11.39 5.84
CA ASP A 585 24.92 -12.20 4.82
C ASP A 585 23.49 -12.59 5.24
N ALA A 586 22.51 -12.36 4.36
CA ALA A 586 21.10 -12.56 4.69
C ALA A 586 20.77 -14.00 5.12
N ALA A 587 21.45 -15.03 4.58
CA ALA A 587 21.23 -16.40 5.00
C ALA A 587 21.84 -16.67 6.38
N ALA A 588 23.00 -16.08 6.68
CA ALA A 588 23.60 -16.15 8.01
C ALA A 588 22.75 -15.42 9.06
N VAL A 589 22.20 -14.25 8.73
CA VAL A 589 21.25 -13.51 9.60
C VAL A 589 20.02 -14.35 9.89
N ALA A 590 19.36 -14.88 8.85
CA ALA A 590 18.17 -15.70 9.01
C ALA A 590 18.45 -16.96 9.86
N GLN A 591 19.59 -17.62 9.66
CA GLN A 591 19.96 -18.77 10.48
C GLN A 591 20.22 -18.35 11.95
N THR A 592 20.87 -17.21 12.16
CA THR A 592 21.14 -16.69 13.52
C THR A 592 19.85 -16.32 14.24
N ASP A 593 18.86 -15.75 13.55
CA ASP A 593 17.52 -15.48 14.10
C ASP A 593 16.87 -16.76 14.63
N LEU A 594 16.92 -17.82 13.82
CA LEU A 594 16.37 -19.13 14.19
C LEU A 594 17.12 -19.78 15.37
N ASP A 595 18.45 -19.74 15.33
CA ASP A 595 19.30 -20.30 16.40
C ASP A 595 19.07 -19.54 17.73
N LEU A 596 18.94 -18.21 17.68
CA LEU A 596 18.66 -17.38 18.84
C LEU A 596 17.27 -17.64 19.43
N LYS A 597 16.24 -17.77 18.59
CA LYS A 597 14.89 -18.15 19.04
C LYS A 597 14.93 -19.48 19.78
N GLN A 598 15.53 -20.51 19.18
CA GLN A 598 15.66 -21.83 19.80
C GLN A 598 16.45 -21.77 21.12
N PHE A 599 17.55 -21.02 21.16
CA PHE A 599 18.37 -20.88 22.37
C PHE A 599 17.62 -20.17 23.52
N LEU A 600 16.85 -19.13 23.20
CA LEU A 600 16.03 -18.42 24.20
C LEU A 600 14.91 -19.31 24.73
N GLU A 601 14.26 -20.08 23.86
CA GLU A 601 13.29 -21.10 24.27
C GLU A 601 13.91 -22.13 25.22
N ASP A 602 15.06 -22.71 24.84
CA ASP A 602 15.80 -23.70 25.67
C ASP A 602 16.23 -23.10 27.03
N SER A 603 16.40 -21.78 27.08
CA SER A 603 16.72 -21.01 28.29
C SER A 603 15.48 -20.63 29.12
N ASN A 604 14.29 -21.15 28.79
CA ASN A 604 13.02 -20.85 29.42
C ASN A 604 12.63 -19.36 29.32
N LEU A 605 12.96 -18.74 28.19
CA LEU A 605 12.64 -17.37 27.81
C LEU A 605 11.85 -17.39 26.49
N PRO A 606 10.54 -17.72 26.52
CA PRO A 606 9.75 -17.87 25.32
C PRO A 606 9.64 -16.56 24.54
N VAL A 607 9.89 -16.64 23.24
CA VAL A 607 9.78 -15.54 22.29
C VAL A 607 8.30 -15.44 21.85
N GLU A 608 7.81 -14.23 21.65
CA GLU A 608 6.53 -14.01 20.98
C GLU A 608 6.66 -14.44 19.52
N VAL A 609 5.57 -14.98 19.01
CA VAL A 609 5.49 -15.42 17.62
C VAL A 609 5.34 -14.20 16.73
N GLY A 610 6.35 -13.98 15.87
CA GLY A 610 6.46 -12.79 15.03
C GLY A 610 7.29 -11.69 15.70
N GLY A 611 7.86 -10.81 14.88
CA GLY A 611 8.67 -9.70 15.38
C GLY A 611 7.80 -8.50 15.76
N ILE A 612 8.40 -7.56 16.50
CA ILE A 612 7.72 -6.31 16.81
C ILE A 612 7.33 -5.54 15.55
N PHE A 613 7.90 -5.80 14.37
CA PHE A 613 7.58 -5.22 13.06
C PHE A 613 6.78 -6.14 12.12
N ASP A 614 6.11 -7.17 12.67
CA ASP A 614 5.49 -8.29 11.93
C ASP A 614 6.50 -9.18 11.17
N VAL A 615 7.79 -8.84 11.25
CA VAL A 615 8.94 -9.57 10.72
C VAL A 615 10.07 -9.52 11.73
N THR A 616 10.94 -10.53 11.74
CA THR A 616 12.05 -10.61 12.71
C THR A 616 13.35 -10.08 12.18
N THR A 617 13.52 -9.91 10.87
CA THR A 617 14.78 -9.40 10.30
C THR A 617 14.60 -8.15 9.44
N VAL A 618 15.61 -7.27 9.43
CA VAL A 618 15.58 -6.07 8.57
C VAL A 618 15.57 -6.40 7.06
N PRO A 619 16.32 -7.40 6.57
CA PRO A 619 16.20 -7.85 5.18
C PRO A 619 14.79 -8.30 4.80
N GLU A 620 14.09 -9.03 5.67
CA GLU A 620 12.68 -9.40 5.44
C GLU A 620 11.79 -8.16 5.41
N MET A 621 12.02 -7.21 6.32
CA MET A 621 11.27 -5.96 6.38
C MET A 621 11.42 -5.15 5.08
N ALA A 622 12.64 -5.00 4.58
CA ALA A 622 12.93 -4.34 3.31
C ALA A 622 12.29 -5.08 2.13
N ALA A 623 12.47 -6.40 2.05
CA ALA A 623 11.91 -7.22 0.99
C ALA A 623 10.39 -7.17 0.96
N HIS A 624 9.75 -7.18 2.13
CA HIS A 624 8.31 -7.08 2.29
C HIS A 624 7.77 -5.73 1.81
N ARG A 625 8.45 -4.62 2.15
CA ARG A 625 8.02 -3.26 1.76
C ARG A 625 8.30 -2.92 0.29
N LEU A 626 9.20 -3.65 -0.38
CA LEU A 626 9.55 -3.47 -1.78
C LEU A 626 8.70 -4.31 -2.76
N ARG A 627 8.03 -5.36 -2.27
CA ARG A 627 7.09 -6.18 -3.05
C ARG A 627 5.77 -5.44 -3.25
#